data_AF-A0A973UMG1-F1
#
_entry.id   AF-A0A973UMG1-F1
#
_cell.length_a   1.000
_cell.length_b   1.000
_cell.length_c   1.000
_cell.angle_alpha   90.00
_cell.angle_beta   90.00
_cell.angle_gamma   90.00
#
_symmetry.space_group_name_H-M   'P 1'
#
loop_
_entity.id
_entity.type
_entity.pdbx_description
1 polymer ?
#
loop_
_entity_poly.entity_id
_entity_poly.type
_entity_poly.pdbx_seq_one_letter_code
_entity_poly.pdbx_strand_id
1 'polypeptide(L)'
;DIMSEDWGANNDLLGWHKWKLGWLDAAQVRCATGSGSTEYALTPLAREGGPKLVFVPLDHRSGYAVELRTREGNDESVCRPGVLVYKVDADVDTGMGPMKVHDAKQDSGGCTRSPNVHAELSDAAFVPGEEFRDEKRGVRVAVLEADITGSYRVRVTRE
;
A
#
# COMPACT_ATOMS: atom_id res chain seq x y z
N ASP A 1 3.01 -9.26 -3.75
CA ASP A 1 1.86 -9.22 -4.68
C ASP A 1 2.13 -10.24 -5.77
N ILE A 2 1.07 -10.73 -6.40
CA ILE A 2 1.12 -11.82 -7.37
C ILE A 2 2.03 -11.56 -8.58
N MET A 3 2.40 -10.31 -8.86
CA MET A 3 3.34 -9.97 -9.95
C MET A 3 4.82 -10.09 -9.55
N SER A 4 5.10 -10.29 -8.25
CA SER A 4 6.45 -10.55 -7.71
C SER A 4 6.59 -11.94 -7.11
N GLU A 5 5.49 -12.52 -6.63
CA GLU A 5 5.44 -13.83 -6.00
C GLU A 5 4.37 -14.65 -6.69
N ASP A 6 4.73 -15.84 -7.17
CA ASP A 6 3.79 -16.70 -7.90
C ASP A 6 2.62 -17.14 -6.99
N TRP A 7 2.89 -17.28 -5.68
CA TRP A 7 1.95 -17.62 -4.60
C TRP A 7 2.48 -17.11 -3.24
N GLY A 8 1.65 -16.61 -2.32
CA GLY A 8 2.11 -16.09 -1.02
C GLY A 8 1.07 -15.57 -0.03
N ALA A 9 1.54 -14.82 0.99
CA ALA A 9 0.70 -14.29 2.08
C ALA A 9 -0.22 -13.14 1.62
N ASN A 10 0.01 -12.59 0.43
CA ASN A 10 -0.69 -11.43 -0.14
C ASN A 10 -0.91 -11.71 -1.64
N ASN A 11 -1.92 -12.52 -1.97
CA ASN A 11 -2.17 -12.98 -3.35
C ASN A 11 -3.00 -12.01 -4.19
N ASP A 12 -3.51 -10.92 -3.60
CA ASP A 12 -4.22 -9.93 -4.41
C ASP A 12 -3.27 -9.01 -5.18
N LEU A 13 -3.72 -8.54 -6.35
CA LEU A 13 -3.03 -7.50 -7.11
C LEU A 13 -2.91 -6.22 -6.29
N LEU A 14 -1.77 -5.53 -6.39
CA LEU A 14 -1.66 -4.16 -5.88
C LEU A 14 -2.79 -3.27 -6.43
N GLY A 15 -3.32 -2.39 -5.59
CA GLY A 15 -4.37 -1.44 -5.95
C GLY A 15 -3.99 -0.57 -7.15
N TRP A 16 -2.71 -0.24 -7.32
CA TRP A 16 -2.20 0.43 -8.53
C TRP A 16 -2.43 -0.40 -9.81
N HIS A 17 -2.18 -1.71 -9.78
CA HIS A 17 -2.46 -2.59 -10.91
C HIS A 17 -3.97 -2.69 -11.17
N LYS A 18 -4.77 -2.86 -10.11
CA LYS A 18 -6.24 -2.88 -10.22
C LYS A 18 -6.80 -1.59 -10.81
N TRP A 19 -6.24 -0.43 -10.45
CA TRP A 19 -6.58 0.86 -11.05
C TRP A 19 -6.26 0.88 -12.55
N LYS A 20 -5.03 0.51 -12.94
CA LYS A 20 -4.64 0.47 -14.36
C LYS A 20 -5.48 -0.50 -15.20
N LEU A 21 -5.93 -1.61 -14.60
CA LEU A 21 -6.78 -2.61 -15.26
C LEU A 21 -8.28 -2.25 -15.27
N GLY A 22 -8.66 -1.12 -14.66
CA GLY A 22 -10.05 -0.65 -14.62
C GLY A 22 -10.93 -1.38 -13.61
N TRP A 23 -10.35 -2.07 -12.64
CA TRP A 23 -11.08 -2.75 -11.55
C TRP A 23 -11.39 -1.82 -10.39
N LEU A 24 -10.60 -0.76 -10.22
CA LEU A 24 -10.94 0.35 -9.34
C LEU A 24 -11.48 1.50 -10.20
N ASP A 25 -12.54 2.16 -9.75
CA ASP A 25 -13.04 3.37 -10.40
C ASP A 25 -12.32 4.64 -9.88
N ALA A 26 -12.48 5.76 -10.60
CA ALA A 26 -11.82 7.01 -10.25
C ALA A 26 -12.26 7.55 -8.88
N ALA A 27 -13.50 7.27 -8.46
CA ALA A 27 -14.03 7.64 -7.16
C ALA A 27 -13.48 6.77 -6.01
N GLN A 28 -12.77 5.68 -6.31
CA GLN A 28 -12.05 4.86 -5.33
C GLN A 28 -10.58 5.26 -5.17
N VAL A 29 -10.06 6.15 -6.02
CA VAL A 29 -8.69 6.67 -5.93
C VAL A 29 -8.71 8.11 -5.38
N ARG A 30 -7.78 8.43 -4.47
CA ARG A 30 -7.57 9.78 -3.93
C ARG A 30 -6.15 10.22 -4.25
N CYS A 31 -6.00 11.45 -4.74
CA CYS A 31 -4.68 12.00 -5.04
C CYS A 31 -4.30 13.04 -3.99
N ALA A 32 -3.17 12.85 -3.31
CA ALA A 32 -2.62 13.78 -2.34
C ALA A 32 -1.63 14.74 -3.03
N THR A 33 -2.15 15.73 -3.77
CA THR A 33 -1.35 16.69 -4.55
C THR A 33 -1.08 18.02 -3.83
N GLY A 34 -1.80 18.32 -2.76
CA GLY A 34 -1.59 19.52 -1.94
C GLY A 34 -0.36 19.41 -1.03
N SER A 35 0.18 20.54 -0.60
CA SER A 35 1.12 20.63 0.52
C SER A 35 0.37 20.62 1.86
N GLY A 36 1.11 20.42 2.95
CA GLY A 36 0.56 20.29 4.29
C GLY A 36 0.05 18.87 4.57
N SER A 37 -0.82 18.75 5.58
CA SER A 37 -1.35 17.46 6.02
C SER A 37 -2.81 17.29 5.63
N THR A 38 -3.16 16.13 5.08
CA THR A 38 -4.54 15.76 4.74
C THR A 38 -4.82 14.34 5.17
N GLU A 39 -5.99 14.11 5.75
CA GLU A 39 -6.45 12.78 6.15
C GLU A 39 -7.29 12.13 5.05
N TYR A 40 -7.09 10.83 4.87
CA TYR A 40 -7.82 10.01 3.92
C TYR A 40 -8.34 8.75 4.62
N ALA A 41 -9.57 8.36 4.30
CA ALA A 41 -10.08 7.05 4.64
C ALA A 41 -9.61 6.04 3.59
N LEU A 42 -9.32 4.82 4.03
CA LEU A 42 -9.04 3.66 3.19
C LEU A 42 -9.93 2.52 3.65
N THR A 43 -10.68 1.95 2.72
CA THR A 43 -11.45 0.72 2.93
C THR A 43 -10.61 -0.47 2.46
N PRO A 44 -10.76 -1.67 3.05
CA PRO A 44 -9.99 -2.84 2.66
C PRO A 44 -10.08 -3.14 1.16
N LEU A 45 -8.95 -3.46 0.53
CA LEU A 45 -8.85 -3.64 -0.92
C LEU A 45 -9.80 -4.74 -1.45
N ALA A 46 -10.00 -5.78 -0.66
CA ALA A 46 -10.86 -6.92 -1.00
C ALA A 46 -12.37 -6.59 -1.04
N ARG A 47 -12.80 -5.50 -0.39
CA ARG A 47 -14.23 -5.13 -0.31
C ARG A 47 -14.66 -4.29 -1.51
N GLU A 48 -15.94 -4.33 -1.85
CA GLU A 48 -16.49 -3.45 -2.89
C GLU A 48 -16.61 -1.99 -2.42
N GLY A 49 -16.47 -1.05 -3.37
CA GLY A 49 -16.71 0.38 -3.14
C GLY A 49 -15.76 1.07 -2.15
N GLY A 50 -16.00 2.35 -1.91
CA GLY A 50 -15.20 3.17 -0.99
C GLY A 50 -13.78 3.47 -1.48
N PRO A 51 -13.06 4.40 -0.83
CA PRO A 51 -11.70 4.74 -1.21
C PRO A 51 -10.77 3.54 -0.97
N LYS A 52 -10.00 3.14 -1.98
CA LYS A 52 -9.09 1.98 -1.96
C LYS A 52 -7.62 2.35 -1.99
N LEU A 53 -7.31 3.47 -2.64
CA LEU A 53 -5.96 3.86 -2.96
C LEU A 53 -5.79 5.36 -2.75
N VAL A 54 -4.80 5.74 -1.96
CA VAL A 54 -4.28 7.11 -1.94
C VAL A 54 -2.98 7.13 -2.74
N PHE A 55 -2.93 7.94 -3.78
CA PHE A 55 -1.72 8.18 -4.57
C PHE A 55 -1.08 9.50 -4.19
N VAL A 56 0.19 9.47 -3.82
CA VAL A 56 1.01 10.62 -3.43
C VAL A 56 2.02 10.86 -4.54
N PRO A 57 1.75 11.76 -5.51
CA PRO A 57 2.67 12.02 -6.60
C PRO A 57 3.95 12.69 -6.08
N LEU A 58 5.08 12.19 -6.56
CA LEU A 58 6.40 12.76 -6.32
C LEU A 58 6.85 13.63 -7.51
N ASP A 59 6.57 13.16 -8.72
CA ASP A 59 6.83 13.85 -9.98
C ASP A 59 5.85 13.33 -11.05
N HIS A 60 6.10 13.63 -12.33
CA HIS A 60 5.21 13.23 -13.43
C HIS A 60 5.17 11.72 -13.70
N ARG A 61 6.11 10.96 -13.13
CA ARG A 61 6.33 9.54 -13.46
C ARG A 61 6.44 8.64 -12.24
N SER A 62 6.63 9.20 -11.05
CA SER A 62 6.74 8.46 -9.80
C SER A 62 5.84 8.99 -8.69
N GLY A 63 5.45 8.08 -7.79
CA GLY A 63 4.57 8.38 -6.67
C GLY A 63 4.55 7.26 -5.64
N TYR A 64 4.04 7.54 -4.45
CA TYR A 64 3.68 6.49 -3.50
C TYR A 64 2.22 6.12 -3.66
N ALA A 65 1.95 4.82 -3.64
CA ALA A 65 0.62 4.28 -3.50
C ALA A 65 0.46 3.73 -2.08
N VAL A 66 -0.70 4.03 -1.50
CA VAL A 66 -1.07 3.70 -0.12
C VAL A 66 -2.41 2.99 -0.16
N GLU A 67 -2.45 1.73 0.28
CA GLU A 67 -3.66 0.88 0.25
C GLU A 67 -3.81 0.07 1.54
N LEU A 68 -5.03 -0.33 1.87
CA LEU A 68 -5.33 -1.13 3.06
C LEU A 68 -5.48 -2.61 2.67
N ARG A 69 -4.60 -3.46 3.19
CA ARG A 69 -4.64 -4.91 3.04
C ARG A 69 -5.16 -5.54 4.33
N THR A 70 -6.18 -6.38 4.21
CA THR A 70 -6.75 -7.14 5.34
C THR A 70 -6.87 -8.61 4.96
N ARG A 71 -7.16 -9.47 5.96
CA ARG A 71 -7.31 -10.91 5.74
C ARG A 71 -8.68 -11.24 5.14
N GLU A 72 -8.89 -10.81 3.90
CA GLU A 72 -10.16 -10.89 3.18
C GLU A 72 -9.92 -11.12 1.69
N GLY A 73 -10.88 -11.71 0.97
CA GLY A 73 -10.77 -11.95 -0.47
C GLY A 73 -9.54 -12.79 -0.83
N ASN A 74 -8.76 -12.32 -1.82
CA ASN A 74 -7.52 -12.99 -2.25
C ASN A 74 -6.39 -12.90 -1.22
N ASP A 75 -6.54 -12.11 -0.16
CA ASP A 75 -5.55 -11.88 0.89
C ASP A 75 -5.82 -12.71 2.16
N GLU A 76 -6.49 -13.87 2.03
CA GLU A 76 -6.85 -14.75 3.14
C GLU A 76 -5.66 -15.20 4.01
N SER A 77 -4.44 -15.17 3.46
CA SER A 77 -3.19 -15.54 4.12
C SER A 77 -2.42 -14.35 4.72
N VAL A 78 -2.96 -13.13 4.64
CA VAL A 78 -2.30 -11.94 5.21
C VAL A 78 -2.21 -12.09 6.73
N CYS A 79 -0.99 -12.18 7.23
CA CYS A 79 -0.71 -12.35 8.64
C CYS A 79 -0.87 -11.03 9.43
N ARG A 80 -0.58 -9.91 8.77
CA ARG A 80 -0.52 -8.57 9.36
C ARG A 80 -1.35 -7.61 8.53
N PRO A 81 -2.66 -7.49 8.83
CA PRO A 81 -3.50 -6.46 8.23
C PRO A 81 -2.97 -5.06 8.52
N GLY A 82 -3.02 -4.17 7.54
CA GLY A 82 -2.55 -2.80 7.68
C GLY A 82 -2.41 -2.07 6.35
N VAL A 83 -1.83 -0.88 6.44
CA VAL A 83 -1.60 0.00 5.31
C VAL A 83 -0.28 -0.36 4.62
N LEU A 84 -0.36 -0.81 3.38
CA LEU A 84 0.80 -1.04 2.54
C LEU A 84 1.18 0.26 1.83
N VAL A 85 2.46 0.64 1.91
CA VAL A 85 3.03 1.80 1.19
C VAL A 85 4.06 1.28 0.19
N TYR A 86 3.93 1.64 -1.07
CA TYR A 86 4.88 1.26 -2.10
C TYR A 86 5.13 2.39 -3.09
N LYS A 87 6.37 2.50 -3.56
CA LYS A 87 6.73 3.41 -4.65
C LYS A 87 6.33 2.79 -5.97
N VAL A 88 5.69 3.60 -6.81
CA VAL A 88 5.46 3.38 -8.24
C VAL A 88 6.44 4.27 -9.00
N ASP A 89 7.15 3.70 -9.97
CA ASP A 89 8.10 4.41 -10.82
C ASP A 89 7.92 3.98 -12.28
N ALA A 90 7.36 4.87 -13.10
CA ALA A 90 7.08 4.61 -14.50
C ALA A 90 8.30 4.79 -15.43
N ASP A 91 9.44 5.25 -14.90
CA ASP A 91 10.69 5.44 -15.66
C ASP A 91 11.66 4.27 -15.56
N VAL A 92 11.33 3.26 -14.76
CA VAL A 92 12.16 2.07 -14.61
C VAL A 92 11.99 1.19 -15.84
N ASP A 93 13.11 0.86 -16.50
CA ASP A 93 13.15 -0.03 -17.64
C ASP A 93 12.46 -1.37 -17.34
N THR A 94 11.83 -1.94 -18.36
CA THR A 94 11.13 -3.22 -18.25
C THR A 94 12.06 -4.30 -17.65
N GLY A 95 11.60 -4.99 -16.62
CA GLY A 95 12.35 -6.05 -15.94
C GLY A 95 13.09 -5.62 -14.66
N MET A 96 13.17 -4.31 -14.37
CA MET A 96 13.88 -3.79 -13.19
C MET A 96 12.98 -3.53 -11.96
N GLY A 97 11.69 -3.88 -12.04
CA GLY A 97 10.75 -3.76 -10.92
C GLY A 97 10.30 -2.31 -10.68
N PRO A 98 9.29 -1.81 -11.41
CA PRO A 98 8.80 -0.43 -11.26
C PRO A 98 8.06 -0.17 -9.93
N MET A 99 7.90 -1.22 -9.11
CA MET A 99 7.14 -1.21 -7.87
C MET A 99 8.07 -1.61 -6.71
N LYS A 100 8.15 -0.79 -5.67
CA LYS A 100 8.96 -1.10 -4.48
C LYS A 100 8.15 -0.92 -3.20
N VAL A 101 7.90 -2.02 -2.49
CA VAL A 101 7.22 -2.01 -1.19
C VAL A 101 8.14 -1.45 -0.11
N HIS A 102 7.59 -0.62 0.76
CA HIS A 102 8.27 -0.14 1.97
C HIS A 102 7.85 -0.98 3.17
N ASP A 103 8.85 -1.53 3.84
CA ASP A 103 8.67 -2.45 4.94
C ASP A 103 8.64 -1.71 6.28
N ALA A 104 7.51 -1.82 6.99
CA ALA A 104 7.35 -1.31 8.35
C ALA A 104 8.17 -2.09 9.40
N LYS A 105 8.58 -3.33 9.11
CA LYS A 105 9.26 -4.26 10.00
C LYS A 105 10.54 -4.82 9.37
N GLN A 106 11.44 -3.92 9.00
CA GLN A 106 12.75 -4.28 8.47
C GLN A 106 13.48 -5.29 9.36
N ASP A 107 14.04 -6.32 8.72
CA ASP A 107 14.81 -7.41 9.33
C ASP A 107 14.02 -8.23 10.39
N SER A 108 12.68 -8.29 10.26
CA SER A 108 11.83 -9.06 11.18
C SER A 108 11.87 -10.58 10.95
N GLY A 109 12.32 -11.03 9.77
CA GLY A 109 12.15 -12.42 9.34
C GLY A 109 10.78 -12.71 8.74
N GLY A 110 9.88 -11.71 8.72
CA GLY A 110 8.50 -11.89 8.32
C GLY A 110 7.65 -12.71 9.27
N CYS A 111 6.42 -12.96 8.84
CA CYS A 111 5.42 -13.74 9.57
C CYS A 111 5.02 -15.04 8.85
N THR A 112 5.58 -15.31 7.67
CA THR A 112 5.28 -16.50 6.87
C THR A 112 6.55 -17.28 6.57
N ARG A 113 6.39 -18.61 6.43
CA ARG A 113 7.45 -19.52 5.99
C ARG A 113 7.07 -20.26 4.72
N SER A 114 6.06 -19.77 4.01
CA SER A 114 5.65 -20.34 2.73
C SER A 114 6.81 -20.25 1.73
N PRO A 115 7.11 -21.34 1.00
CA PRO A 115 8.12 -21.30 -0.05
C PRO A 115 7.71 -20.32 -1.14
N ASN A 116 8.71 -19.70 -1.81
CA ASN A 116 8.53 -18.72 -2.89
C ASN A 116 7.87 -17.40 -2.50
N VAL A 117 7.83 -17.09 -1.20
CA VAL A 117 7.43 -15.78 -0.65
C VAL A 117 8.66 -15.07 -0.13
N HIS A 118 8.78 -13.77 -0.40
CA HIS A 118 9.70 -12.89 0.30
C HIS A 118 9.20 -12.72 1.73
N ALA A 119 9.63 -13.63 2.62
CA ALA A 119 9.20 -13.67 4.01
C ALA A 119 9.30 -12.29 4.68
N GLU A 120 10.42 -11.57 4.52
CA GLU A 120 10.61 -10.22 5.08
C GLU A 120 9.49 -9.23 4.73
N LEU A 121 8.86 -9.32 3.56
CA LEU A 121 7.79 -8.38 3.17
C LEU A 121 6.38 -8.82 3.59
N SER A 122 6.24 -9.99 4.20
CA SER A 122 4.94 -10.54 4.60
C SER A 122 4.26 -9.77 5.73
N ASP A 123 5.02 -9.00 6.51
CA ASP A 123 4.56 -8.12 7.58
C ASP A 123 4.88 -6.64 7.30
N ALA A 124 5.09 -6.27 6.04
CA ALA A 124 5.46 -4.91 5.62
C ALA A 124 4.41 -3.82 5.92
N ALA A 125 3.15 -4.19 6.14
CA ALA A 125 2.04 -3.24 6.26
C ALA A 125 2.05 -2.45 7.57
N PHE A 126 2.00 -1.12 7.51
CA PHE A 126 1.96 -0.22 8.67
C PHE A 126 0.63 -0.34 9.43
N VAL A 127 0.67 -0.40 10.76
CA VAL A 127 -0.52 -0.46 11.63
C VAL A 127 -0.77 0.88 12.34
N PRO A 128 -1.94 1.12 12.95
CA PRO A 128 -2.23 2.36 13.66
C PRO A 128 -1.12 2.73 14.67
N GLY A 129 -0.69 3.99 14.63
CA GLY A 129 0.44 4.51 15.40
C GLY A 129 1.80 4.45 14.69
N GLU A 130 1.91 3.72 13.57
CA GLU A 130 3.13 3.67 12.76
C GLU A 130 3.06 4.63 11.56
N GLU A 131 4.21 4.94 10.99
CA GLU A 131 4.30 5.82 9.84
C GLU A 131 5.46 5.48 8.91
N PHE A 132 5.24 5.74 7.62
CA PHE A 132 6.26 5.81 6.60
C PHE A 132 6.78 7.24 6.47
N ARG A 133 8.09 7.41 6.25
CA ARG A 133 8.75 8.70 6.03
C ARG A 133 9.75 8.62 4.87
N ASP A 134 9.67 9.55 3.93
CA ASP A 134 10.75 9.90 3.00
C ASP A 134 11.12 11.38 3.18
N GLU A 135 12.15 11.62 3.98
CA GLU A 135 12.65 12.97 4.28
C GLU A 135 13.23 13.67 3.04
N LYS A 136 13.76 12.93 2.07
CA LYS A 136 14.33 13.51 0.85
C LYS A 136 13.26 14.05 -0.07
N ARG A 137 12.07 13.45 -0.04
CA ARG A 137 10.91 13.83 -0.85
C ARG A 137 9.88 14.64 -0.07
N GLY A 138 10.10 14.90 1.22
CA GLY A 138 9.16 15.63 2.07
C GLY A 138 7.81 14.91 2.23
N VAL A 139 7.79 13.57 2.19
CA VAL A 139 6.55 12.78 2.27
C VAL A 139 6.51 11.98 3.55
N ARG A 140 5.34 12.00 4.19
CA ARG A 140 5.02 11.15 5.34
C ARG A 140 3.63 10.58 5.23
N VAL A 141 3.47 9.32 5.61
CA VAL A 141 2.18 8.63 5.68
C VAL A 141 2.05 8.01 7.07
N ALA A 142 1.21 8.61 7.92
CA ALA A 142 0.93 8.10 9.26
C ALA A 142 -0.39 7.32 9.28
N VAL A 143 -0.40 6.14 9.86
CA VAL A 143 -1.61 5.34 10.08
C VAL A 143 -2.21 5.75 11.42
N LEU A 144 -3.40 6.33 11.41
CA LEU A 144 -3.98 6.94 12.61
C LEU A 144 -4.76 5.92 13.43
N GLU A 145 -5.84 5.40 12.87
CA GLU A 145 -6.77 4.51 13.56
C GLU A 145 -7.49 3.60 12.56
N ALA A 146 -8.02 2.49 13.08
CA ALA A 146 -9.00 1.66 12.40
C ALA A 146 -10.37 1.95 13.01
N ASP A 147 -11.39 2.15 12.17
CA ASP A 147 -12.76 2.32 12.61
C ASP A 147 -13.47 0.98 12.86
N ILE A 148 -14.69 1.04 13.39
CA ILE A 148 -15.50 -0.16 13.70
C ILE A 148 -15.87 -0.98 12.46
N THR A 149 -15.82 -0.37 11.27
CA THR A 149 -16.07 -1.07 10.00
C THR A 149 -14.83 -1.78 9.51
N GLY A 150 -13.66 -1.54 10.11
CA GLY A 150 -12.36 -2.06 9.65
C GLY A 150 -11.73 -1.20 8.56
N SER A 151 -12.24 0.01 8.31
CA SER A 151 -11.59 1.00 7.45
C SER A 151 -10.53 1.76 8.24
N TYR A 152 -9.46 2.18 7.58
CA TYR A 152 -8.34 2.85 8.24
C TYR A 152 -8.32 4.32 7.85
N ARG A 153 -7.91 5.17 8.80
CA ARG A 153 -7.58 6.56 8.50
C ARG A 153 -6.07 6.73 8.41
N VAL A 154 -5.62 7.35 7.32
CA VAL A 154 -4.21 7.72 7.12
C VAL A 154 -4.09 9.23 7.00
N ARG A 155 -3.00 9.79 7.53
CA ARG A 155 -2.61 11.18 7.31
C ARG A 155 -1.42 11.21 6.38
N VAL A 156 -1.58 11.88 5.24
CA VAL A 156 -0.50 12.16 4.32
C VAL A 156 -0.03 13.60 4.55
N THR A 157 1.26 13.77 4.77
CA THR A 157 1.91 15.07 4.89
C THR A 157 2.89 15.25 3.72
N ARG A 158 2.83 16.41 3.07
CA ARG A 158 3.73 16.81 1.98
C ARG A 158 4.30 18.20 2.26
N GLU A 159 5.62 18.32 2.20
CA GLU A 159 6.37 19.55 2.46
C GLU A 159 6.88 20.22 1.17
#